data_AF-A0A942AAY0-F1
#
_entry.id   AF-A0A942AAY0-F1
#
_cell.length_a   1.000
_cell.length_b   1.000
_cell.length_c   1.000
_cell.angle_alpha   90.00
_cell.angle_beta   90.00
_cell.angle_gamma   90.00
#
_symmetry.space_group_name_H-M   'P 1'
#
loop_
_entity.id
_entity.type
_entity.pdbx_description
1 polymer ?
#
loop_
_entity_poly.entity_id
_entity_poly.type
_entity_poly.pdbx_seq_one_letter_code
_entity_poly.pdbx_strand_id
1 'polypeptide(L)' 'MADERKTLQEMTSDQPEREKRDRKNWVAFVESDVVNFLQLNDIEKMTIDDGEGNKAKLTRRKDGSVYVECTSSNVL' A
#
# COMPACT_ATOMS: atom_id res chain seq x y z
N MET A 1 27.18 -13.39 16.58
CA MET A 1 26.80 -11.98 16.50
C MET A 1 25.36 -11.97 16.01
N ALA A 2 24.41 -11.57 16.84
CA ALA A 2 23.02 -11.51 16.43
C ALA A 2 22.86 -10.28 15.52
N ASP A 3 22.34 -10.47 14.31
CA ASP A 3 21.94 -9.39 13.41
C ASP A 3 20.85 -8.56 14.11
N GLU A 4 21.26 -7.50 14.78
CA GLU A 4 20.37 -6.50 15.36
C GLU A 4 19.78 -5.69 14.19
N ARG A 5 18.70 -6.22 13.61
CA ARG A 5 17.96 -5.52 12.56
C ARG A 5 17.44 -4.20 13.14
N LYS A 6 17.98 -3.09 12.63
CA LYS A 6 17.50 -1.75 12.94
C LYS A 6 15.99 -1.68 12.76
N THR A 7 15.32 -0.97 13.66
CA THR A 7 13.88 -0.76 13.57
C THR A 7 13.56 0.07 12.33
N LEU A 8 12.38 -0.14 11.73
CA LEU A 8 11.94 0.65 10.57
C LEU A 8 11.93 2.16 10.87
N GLN A 9 11.69 2.54 12.13
CA GLN A 9 11.77 3.93 12.58
C GLN A 9 13.19 4.48 12.46
N GLU A 10 14.20 3.77 12.94
CA GLU A 10 15.60 4.21 12.83
C GLU A 10 16.06 4.33 11.38
N MET A 11 15.50 3.52 10.48
CA MET A 11 15.77 3.57 9.04
C MET A 11 15.06 4.72 8.31
N THR A 12 14.04 5.34 8.92
CA THR A 12 13.18 6.35 8.28
C THR A 12 13.15 7.70 9.01
N SER A 13 13.95 7.85 10.07
CA SER A 13 14.03 9.01 10.97
C SER A 13 14.17 10.38 10.27
N ASP A 14 14.76 10.42 9.08
CA ASP A 14 15.01 11.65 8.31
C ASP A 14 13.93 11.93 7.24
N GLN A 15 12.84 11.16 7.20
CA GLN A 15 11.79 11.40 6.23
C GLN A 15 10.84 12.51 6.70
N PRO A 16 10.57 13.53 5.87
CA PRO A 16 9.61 14.57 6.20
C PRO A 16 8.25 13.92 6.48
N GLU A 17 7.51 14.50 7.44
CA GLU A 17 6.16 14.09 7.78
C GLU A 17 5.32 14.04 6.50
N ARG A 18 4.91 12.83 6.09
CA ARG A 18 4.24 12.62 4.81
C ARG A 18 2.85 13.23 4.90
N GLU A 19 2.53 14.16 4.01
CA GLU A 19 1.20 14.77 3.93
C GLU A 19 0.11 13.67 3.89
N LYS A 20 -0.96 13.87 4.68
CA LYS A 20 -2.11 12.97 4.67
C LYS A 20 -2.65 12.89 3.24
N ARG A 21 -2.82 11.66 2.73
CA ARG A 21 -3.29 11.45 1.36
C ARG A 21 -4.81 11.60 1.31
N ASP A 22 -5.29 12.59 0.57
CA ASP A 22 -6.71 12.70 0.23
C ASP A 22 -7.18 11.50 -0.62
N ARG A 23 -8.48 11.20 -0.64
CA ARG A 23 -9.05 10.00 -1.30
C ARG A 23 -8.59 9.77 -2.74
N LYS A 24 -8.51 10.84 -3.55
CA LYS A 24 -8.03 10.74 -4.95
C LYS A 24 -6.56 10.28 -4.98
N ASN A 25 -5.77 10.74 -4.03
CA ASN A 25 -4.36 10.35 -3.87
C ASN A 25 -4.25 8.91 -3.35
N TRP A 26 -5.19 8.43 -2.52
CA TRP A 26 -5.24 7.02 -2.11
C TRP A 26 -5.47 6.08 -3.29
N VAL A 27 -6.55 6.28 -4.06
CA VAL A 27 -6.87 5.40 -5.20
C VAL A 27 -5.73 5.42 -6.22
N ALA A 28 -5.20 6.61 -6.55
CA ALA A 28 -4.06 6.72 -7.44
C ALA A 28 -2.84 5.93 -6.92
N PHE A 29 -2.47 6.09 -5.65
CA PHE A 29 -1.37 5.36 -5.01
C PHE A 29 -1.56 3.84 -5.08
N VAL A 30 -2.78 3.34 -4.86
CA VAL A 30 -3.04 1.90 -4.95
C VAL A 30 -2.88 1.40 -6.38
N GLU A 31 -3.49 2.09 -7.34
CA GLU A 31 -3.47 1.69 -8.74
C GLU A 31 -2.10 1.85 -9.41
N SER A 32 -1.22 2.72 -8.87
CA SER A 32 0.17 2.85 -9.31
C SER A 32 1.13 2.00 -8.49
N ASP A 33 1.50 2.48 -7.31
CA ASP A 33 2.66 2.00 -6.55
C ASP A 33 2.41 0.61 -5.98
N VAL A 34 1.20 0.38 -5.45
CA VAL A 34 0.87 -0.90 -4.79
C VAL A 34 0.68 -2.01 -5.83
N VAL A 35 -0.01 -1.73 -6.94
CA VAL A 35 -0.11 -2.67 -8.06
C VAL A 35 1.28 -3.00 -8.60
N ASN A 36 2.14 -1.99 -8.83
CA ASN A 36 3.49 -2.21 -9.32
C ASN A 36 4.32 -3.06 -8.33
N PHE A 37 4.24 -2.78 -7.03
CA PHE A 37 4.91 -3.58 -6.01
C PHE A 37 4.42 -5.04 -5.99
N LEU A 38 3.10 -5.25 -6.06
CA LEU A 38 2.51 -6.59 -6.14
C LEU A 38 3.01 -7.34 -7.37
N GLN A 39 3.10 -6.66 -8.52
CA GLN A 39 3.59 -7.21 -9.78
C GLN A 39 5.07 -7.59 -9.71
N LEU A 40 5.93 -6.65 -9.31
CA LEU A 40 7.40 -6.82 -9.27
C LEU A 40 7.86 -7.91 -8.31
N ASN A 41 7.08 -8.21 -7.27
CA ASN A 41 7.42 -9.21 -6.26
C ASN A 41 6.64 -10.52 -6.42
N ASP A 42 5.95 -10.71 -7.56
CA ASP A 42 5.13 -11.89 -7.85
C ASP A 42 4.15 -12.26 -6.72
N ILE A 43 3.60 -11.23 -6.07
CA ILE A 43 2.62 -11.40 -5.00
C ILE A 43 1.26 -11.75 -5.61
N GLU A 44 0.60 -12.76 -5.06
CA GLU A 44 -0.73 -13.22 -5.51
C GLU A 44 -1.87 -12.37 -4.95
N LYS A 45 -1.80 -12.02 -3.66
CA LYS A 45 -2.86 -11.26 -2.96
C LYS A 45 -2.26 -10.33 -1.93
N MET A 46 -2.83 -9.13 -1.81
CA MET A 46 -2.44 -8.14 -0.83
C MET A 46 -3.66 -7.40 -0.29
N THR A 47 -3.61 -7.04 0.98
CA THR A 47 -4.57 -6.12 1.60
C THR A 47 -3.79 -5.00 2.25
N ILE A 48 -4.23 -3.77 2.06
CA ILE A 48 -3.63 -2.57 2.65
C ILE A 48 -4.70 -1.74 3.35
N ASP A 49 -4.31 -1.16 4.47
CA ASP A 49 -5.11 -0.30 5.34
C ASP A 49 -4.23 0.87 5.74
N ASP A 50 -4.69 2.10 5.54
CA ASP A 50 -3.92 3.30 5.89
C ASP A 50 -4.15 3.80 7.33
N GLY A 51 -5.04 3.14 8.08
CA GLY A 51 -5.41 3.51 9.45
C GLY A 51 -6.37 4.70 9.54
N GLU A 52 -6.75 5.32 8.42
CA GLU A 52 -7.61 6.50 8.34
C GLU A 52 -8.92 6.18 7.58
N GLY A 53 -9.24 4.90 7.45
CA GLY A 53 -10.50 4.43 6.86
C GLY A 53 -10.44 4.17 5.35
N ASN A 54 -9.26 4.28 4.72
CA ASN A 54 -9.05 3.79 3.37
C ASN A 54 -8.43 2.38 3.39
N LYS A 55 -9.05 1.48 2.63
CA LYS A 55 -8.61 0.10 2.49
C LYS A 55 -8.58 -0.28 1.03
N ALA A 56 -7.67 -1.19 0.68
CA ALA A 56 -7.71 -1.81 -0.62
C ALA A 56 -7.32 -3.29 -0.54
N LYS A 57 -7.96 -4.08 -1.40
CA LYS A 57 -7.65 -5.48 -1.62
C LYS A 57 -7.23 -5.69 -3.06
N LEU A 58 -6.06 -6.26 -3.26
CA LEU A 58 -5.50 -6.57 -4.55
C LEU A 58 -5.42 -8.10 -4.71
N THR A 59 -5.80 -8.59 -5.88
CA THR A 59 -5.72 -10.02 -6.21
C THR A 59 -5.27 -10.19 -7.66
N ARG A 60 -4.17 -10.90 -7.84
CA ARG A 60 -3.72 -11.37 -9.15
C ARG A 60 -4.70 -12.42 -9.66
N ARG A 61 -5.10 -12.26 -10.91
CA ARG A 61 -5.93 -13.22 -11.63
C ARG A 61 -5.06 -14.17 -12.43
N LYS A 62 -5.67 -15.28 -12.86
CA LYS A 62 -4.99 -16.32 -13.66
C LYS A 62 -4.46 -15.81 -15.00
N ASP A 63 -5.03 -14.73 -15.53
CA ASP A 63 -4.61 -14.06 -16.76
C ASP A 63 -3.48 -13.03 -16.55
N GLY A 64 -2.96 -12.90 -15.33
CA GLY A 64 -1.92 -11.94 -14.97
C GLY A 64 -2.43 -10.54 -14.66
N SER A 65 -3.72 -10.25 -14.87
CA SER A 65 -4.31 -8.96 -14.49
C SER A 65 -4.45 -8.85 -12.96
N VAL A 66 -4.41 -7.61 -12.46
CA VAL A 66 -4.61 -7.33 -11.03
C VAL A 66 -6.00 -6.74 -10.84
N TYR A 67 -6.82 -7.41 -10.03
CA TYR A 67 -8.08 -6.86 -9.56
C TYR A 67 -7.86 -6.06 -8.28
N VAL A 68 -8.32 -4.82 -8.27
CA VAL A 68 -8.21 -3.90 -7.14
C VAL A 68 -9.61 -3.53 -6.67
N GLU A 69 -9.86 -3.68 -5.37
CA GLU A 69 -11.08 -3.23 -4.70
C GLU A 69 -10.70 -2.22 -3.63
N CYS A 70 -11.03 -0.95 -3.86
CA CYS A 70 -10.80 0.14 -2.91
C CYS A 70 -12.09 0.44 -2.16
N THR A 71 -12.04 0.41 -0.83
CA THR A 71 -13.11 0.94 0.04
C THR A 71 -12.59 2.17 0.76
N SER A 72 -13.33 3.27 0.68
CA SER A 72 -13.00 4.53 1.34
C SER A 72 -14.18 4.96 2.19
N SER A 73 -13.94 5.17 3.48
CA SER A 73 -14.94 5.67 4.43
C SER A 73 -15.04 7.19 4.37
N ASN A 74 -15.15 7.78 3.18
CA ASN A 74 -15.62 9.17 3.10
C ASN A 74 -17.14 9.15 3.11
N VAL A 75 -17.71 9.26 4.32
CA VAL A 75 -19.08 9.76 4.47
C VAL A 75 -19.03 11.22 3.99
N LEU A 76 -19.56 11.46 2.79
CA LEU A 76 -19.80 12.82 2.26
C LEU A 76 -20.84 13.54 3.11
#